data_AF-A0A315CGZ6-F1
#
_entry.id   AF-A0A315CGZ6-F1
#
_cell.length_a   1.000
_cell.length_b   1.000
_cell.length_c   1.000
_cell.angle_alpha   90.00
_cell.angle_beta   90.00
_cell.angle_gamma   90.00
#
_symmetry.space_group_name_H-M   'P 1'
#
loop_
_entity.id
_entity.type
_entity.pdbx_description
1 polymer ?
#
loop_
_entity_poly.entity_id
_entity_poly.type
_entity_poly.pdbx_seq_one_letter_code
_entity_poly.pdbx_strand_id
1 'polypeptide(L)'
;MKLERDESSLYMSGSWRFDLPAALEDALLKGITLYFVTEVDISQERWYFYNQRVAHAERHVRLFYQPLTRRWRVNISPQSFNVSGLGMSLGQSYDTAEEAIGAVRRIVQWRIANAADYNPDAKQTISINFRLDLKQLPRPLQIGAAGQSDWNIGFSKTQRLELTP
;
A
#
# COMPACT_ATOMS: atom_id res chain seq x y z
N MET A 1 -9.18 -11.21 0.60
CA MET A 1 -7.70 -11.26 0.52
C MET A 1 -7.33 -12.69 0.23
N LYS A 2 -6.44 -12.93 -0.72
CA LYS A 2 -5.95 -14.25 -1.14
C LYS A 2 -4.43 -14.25 -1.09
N LEU A 3 -3.85 -15.34 -0.58
CA LEU A 3 -2.42 -15.59 -0.57
C LEU A 3 -2.16 -16.84 -1.40
N GLU A 4 -1.30 -16.71 -2.39
CA GLU A 4 -0.98 -17.76 -3.35
C GLU A 4 0.52 -17.96 -3.38
N ARG A 5 0.96 -19.21 -3.42
CA ARG A 5 2.36 -19.56 -3.56
C ARG A 5 2.57 -20.10 -4.97
N ASP A 6 3.59 -19.59 -5.62
CA ASP A 6 4.15 -20.10 -6.86
C ASP A 6 5.53 -20.73 -6.57
N GLU A 7 6.17 -21.33 -7.58
CA GLU A 7 7.45 -22.04 -7.43
C GLU A 7 8.55 -21.17 -6.81
N SER A 8 8.62 -19.88 -7.18
CA SER A 8 9.66 -18.97 -6.68
C SER A 8 9.18 -17.97 -5.63
N SER A 9 7.88 -17.72 -5.50
CA SER A 9 7.40 -16.52 -4.83
C SER A 9 6.03 -16.66 -4.17
N LEU A 10 5.82 -15.86 -3.14
CA LEU A 10 4.53 -15.71 -2.47
C LEU A 10 3.86 -14.42 -2.95
N TYR A 11 2.60 -14.54 -3.37
CA TYR A 11 1.80 -13.46 -3.91
C TYR A 11 0.60 -13.13 -3.03
N MET A 12 0.28 -11.84 -2.95
CA MET A 12 -0.89 -11.32 -2.27
C MET A 12 -1.82 -10.63 -3.26
N SER A 13 -3.10 -10.96 -3.17
CA SER A 13 -4.18 -10.30 -3.89
C SER A 13 -5.27 -9.87 -2.90
N GLY A 14 -5.86 -8.70 -3.10
CA GLY A 14 -6.86 -8.17 -2.18
C GLY A 14 -7.39 -6.81 -2.58
N SER A 15 -8.29 -6.29 -1.76
CA SER A 15 -8.84 -4.95 -1.92
C SER A 15 -9.07 -4.32 -0.56
N TRP A 16 -8.64 -3.08 -0.39
CA TRP A 16 -8.97 -2.26 0.77
C TRP A 16 -10.34 -1.64 0.59
N ARG A 17 -11.13 -1.58 1.68
CA ARG A 17 -12.39 -0.85 1.71
C ARG A 17 -12.19 0.38 2.59
N PHE A 18 -12.09 1.54 1.97
CA PHE A 18 -12.02 2.84 2.64
C PHE A 18 -12.63 3.87 1.69
N ASP A 19 -13.36 4.85 2.20
CA ASP A 19 -13.83 5.98 1.41
C ASP A 19 -12.84 7.12 1.46
N LEU A 20 -12.71 7.86 0.36
CA LEU A 20 -11.85 9.04 0.33
C LEU A 20 -12.63 10.21 0.95
N PRO A 21 -12.18 10.78 2.08
CA PRO A 21 -12.79 11.95 2.70
C PRO A 21 -12.74 13.16 1.75
N ALA A 22 -13.77 14.01 1.81
CA ALA A 22 -13.90 15.18 0.96
C ALA A 22 -12.67 16.11 1.03
N ALA A 23 -12.06 16.26 2.21
CA ALA A 23 -10.86 17.08 2.37
C ALA A 23 -9.67 16.58 1.54
N LEU A 24 -9.51 15.25 1.39
CA LEU A 24 -8.46 14.65 0.57
C LEU A 24 -8.77 14.75 -0.92
N GLU A 25 -10.05 14.64 -1.30
CA GLU A 25 -10.50 14.86 -2.67
C GLU A 25 -10.27 16.32 -3.11
N ASP A 26 -10.67 17.29 -2.29
CA ASP A 26 -10.42 18.71 -2.54
C ASP A 26 -8.93 19.02 -2.66
N ALA A 27 -8.11 18.37 -1.83
CA ALA A 27 -6.66 18.51 -1.90
C ALA A 27 -6.12 18.01 -3.26
N LEU A 28 -6.58 16.84 -3.70
CA LEU A 28 -6.23 16.28 -5.00
C LEU A 28 -6.61 17.22 -6.15
N LEU A 29 -7.84 17.77 -6.13
CA LEU A 29 -8.32 18.71 -7.13
C LEU A 29 -7.48 20.00 -7.18
N LYS A 30 -6.93 20.43 -6.04
CA LYS A 30 -5.97 21.54 -5.92
C LYS A 30 -4.54 21.18 -6.36
N GLY A 31 -4.32 19.97 -6.89
CA GLY A 31 -3.03 19.49 -7.38
C GLY A 31 -2.12 18.89 -6.31
N ILE A 32 -2.62 18.66 -5.09
CA ILE A 32 -1.85 18.01 -4.04
C ILE A 32 -1.77 16.52 -4.35
N THR A 33 -0.57 15.96 -4.32
CA THR A 33 -0.36 14.52 -4.51
C THR A 33 -0.53 13.78 -3.19
N LEU A 34 -1.30 12.68 -3.22
CA LEU A 34 -1.42 11.75 -2.10
C LEU A 34 -0.52 10.54 -2.31
N TYR A 35 0.10 10.08 -1.23
CA TYR A 35 0.97 8.91 -1.21
C TYR A 35 0.40 7.89 -0.25
N PHE A 36 0.14 6.68 -0.72
CA PHE A 36 -0.28 5.55 0.09
C PHE A 36 0.82 4.52 0.14
N VAL A 37 1.01 3.92 1.31
CA VAL A 37 2.01 2.88 1.51
C VAL A 37 1.30 1.65 2.05
N THR A 38 1.59 0.50 1.45
CA THR A 38 1.22 -0.82 1.96
C THR A 38 2.49 -1.55 2.36
N GLU A 39 2.60 -1.92 3.63
CA GLU A 39 3.72 -2.66 4.20
C GLU A 39 3.21 -4.06 4.58
N VAL A 40 3.98 -5.09 4.24
CA VAL A 40 3.72 -6.48 4.62
C VAL A 40 4.96 -7.01 5.34
N ASP A 41 4.76 -7.49 6.56
CA ASP A 41 5.78 -8.17 7.35
C ASP A 41 5.34 -9.62 7.61
N ILE A 42 6.21 -10.56 7.29
CA ILE A 42 6.04 -11.96 7.65
C ILE A 42 7.00 -12.26 8.79
N SER A 43 6.46 -12.79 9.88
CA SER A 43 7.21 -13.13 11.09
C SER A 43 6.99 -14.59 11.46
N GLN A 44 8.03 -15.22 12.00
CA GLN A 44 7.99 -16.59 12.49
C GLN A 44 8.16 -16.60 14.01
N GLU A 45 7.24 -17.27 14.71
CA GLU A 45 7.31 -17.48 16.16
C GLU A 45 8.39 -18.53 16.48
N ARG A 46 9.38 -18.19 17.33
CA ARG A 46 10.44 -19.11 17.79
C ARG A 46 10.43 -19.22 19.31
N TRP A 47 10.65 -20.44 19.81
CA TRP A 47 10.35 -20.85 21.18
C TRP A 47 11.12 -20.11 22.30
N TYR A 48 12.35 -19.59 22.08
CA TYR A 48 13.17 -19.02 23.19
C TYR A 48 13.65 -17.58 22.99
N PHE A 49 13.51 -16.97 21.81
CA PHE A 49 13.84 -15.55 21.60
C PHE A 49 13.00 -15.00 20.44
N TYR A 50 12.35 -13.85 20.67
CA TYR A 50 11.78 -12.84 19.75
C TYR A 50 11.24 -13.30 18.37
N ASN A 51 10.07 -12.80 17.98
CA ASN A 51 9.52 -13.03 16.63
C ASN A 51 10.55 -12.61 15.56
N GLN A 52 11.00 -13.57 14.74
CA GLN A 52 11.96 -13.29 13.68
C GLN A 52 11.20 -12.85 12.43
N ARG A 53 11.45 -11.65 11.93
CA ARG A 53 10.96 -11.23 10.61
C ARG A 53 11.68 -12.02 9.53
N VAL A 54 10.92 -12.78 8.73
CA VAL A 54 11.44 -13.63 7.66
C VAL A 54 11.30 -12.98 6.28
N ALA A 55 10.30 -12.11 6.10
CA ALA A 55 10.14 -11.35 4.87
C ALA A 55 9.52 -9.97 5.15
N HIS A 56 9.84 -9.02 4.29
CA HIS A 56 9.28 -7.67 4.31
C HIS A 56 9.10 -7.18 2.87
N ALA A 57 7.94 -6.60 2.59
CA ALA A 57 7.64 -6.00 1.29
C ALA A 57 6.87 -4.69 1.46
N GLU A 58 7.24 -3.71 0.65
CA GLU A 58 6.55 -2.43 0.57
C GLU A 58 5.95 -2.22 -0.83
N ARG A 59 4.82 -1.52 -0.86
CA ARG A 59 4.17 -1.04 -2.08
C ARG A 59 3.75 0.40 -1.87
N HIS A 60 4.30 1.28 -2.69
CA HIS A 60 4.04 2.70 -2.69
C HIS A 60 3.08 3.03 -3.83
N VAL A 61 2.06 3.81 -3.55
CA VAL A 61 1.07 4.27 -4.53
C VAL A 61 0.97 5.78 -4.48
N ARG A 62 1.11 6.42 -5.64
CA ARG A 62 0.98 7.87 -5.80
C ARG A 62 -0.29 8.18 -6.57
N LEU A 63 -1.19 8.96 -5.98
CA LEU A 63 -2.43 9.44 -6.59
C LEU A 63 -2.37 10.95 -6.74
N PHE A 64 -2.67 11.47 -7.93
CA PHE A 64 -2.79 12.90 -8.16
C PHE A 64 -3.73 13.21 -9.33
N TYR A 65 -4.31 14.41 -9.30
CA TYR A 65 -5.11 14.94 -10.38
C TYR A 65 -4.30 15.95 -11.20
N GLN A 66 -4.46 15.91 -12.52
CA GLN A 66 -3.84 16.85 -13.46
C GLN A 66 -4.91 17.82 -13.96
N PRO A 67 -4.96 19.08 -13.47
CA PRO A 67 -6.02 20.03 -13.82
C PRO A 67 -6.07 20.38 -15.30
N LEU A 68 -4.90 20.45 -15.95
CA LEU A 68 -4.79 20.82 -17.37
C LEU A 68 -5.46 19.79 -18.28
N THR A 69 -5.25 18.50 -18.01
CA THR A 69 -5.82 17.41 -18.81
C THR A 69 -7.12 16.87 -18.21
N ARG A 70 -7.48 17.31 -16.99
CA ARG A 70 -8.59 16.78 -16.19
C ARG A 70 -8.55 15.26 -16.01
N ARG A 71 -7.34 14.73 -15.81
CA ARG A 71 -7.09 13.29 -15.67
C ARG A 71 -6.57 12.96 -14.29
N TRP A 72 -7.04 11.85 -13.75
CA TRP A 72 -6.49 11.24 -12.56
C TRP A 72 -5.34 10.32 -12.94
N ARG A 73 -4.25 10.32 -12.16
CA ARG A 73 -3.14 9.40 -12.35
C ARG A 73 -2.85 8.62 -11.08
N VAL A 74 -2.63 7.32 -11.24
CA VAL A 74 -2.18 6.42 -10.19
C VAL A 74 -0.88 5.78 -10.64
N ASN A 75 0.19 5.98 -9.89
CA ASN A 75 1.45 5.28 -10.10
C ASN A 75 1.67 4.30 -8.96
N ILE A 76 2.11 3.10 -9.27
CA ILE A 76 2.42 2.05 -8.29
C ILE A 76 3.91 1.70 -8.42
N SER A 77 4.60 1.61 -7.29
CA SER A 77 6.03 1.32 -7.21
C SER A 77 6.34 0.40 -6.02
N PRO A 78 7.29 -0.54 -6.14
CA PRO A 78 7.80 -1.30 -5.00
C PRO A 78 8.71 -0.46 -4.08
N GLN A 79 9.17 0.70 -4.55
CA GLN A 79 10.02 1.62 -3.79
C GLN A 79 9.32 2.97 -3.59
N SER A 80 9.73 3.70 -2.56
CA SER A 80 9.26 5.08 -2.33
C SER A 80 9.52 5.97 -3.54
N PHE A 81 8.59 6.88 -3.83
CA PHE A 81 8.71 7.81 -4.93
C PHE A 81 9.72 8.91 -4.59
N ASN A 82 10.96 8.72 -5.03
CA ASN A 82 12.00 9.74 -5.02
C ASN A 82 11.77 10.78 -6.12
N VAL A 83 12.11 12.03 -5.81
CA VAL A 83 11.89 13.23 -6.66
C VAL A 83 12.58 13.12 -8.03
N SER A 84 13.58 12.24 -8.17
CA SER A 84 14.34 12.00 -9.39
C SER A 84 13.62 11.16 -10.46
N GLY A 85 12.43 10.59 -10.19
CA GLY A 85 11.54 10.05 -11.22
C GLY A 85 12.00 8.83 -12.01
N LEU A 86 13.18 8.27 -11.71
CA LEU A 86 13.81 7.15 -12.44
C LEU A 86 13.39 5.75 -11.93
N GLY A 87 12.38 5.66 -11.08
CA GLY A 87 11.84 4.38 -10.61
C GLY A 87 10.96 3.72 -11.68
N MET A 88 11.04 2.39 -11.79
CA MET A 88 10.04 1.60 -12.52
C MET A 88 8.69 1.71 -11.81
N SER A 89 7.90 2.72 -12.16
CA SER A 89 6.53 2.89 -11.66
C SER A 89 5.53 2.59 -12.76
N LEU A 90 4.56 1.73 -12.45
CA LEU A 90 3.46 1.45 -13.36
C LEU A 90 2.39 2.52 -13.16
N GLY A 91 2.33 3.47 -14.09
CA GLY A 91 1.38 4.56 -14.11
C GLY A 91 0.16 4.26 -14.98
N GLN A 92 -1.03 4.41 -14.42
CA GLN A 92 -2.30 4.34 -15.14
C GLN A 92 -3.06 5.66 -15.00
N SER A 93 -3.89 5.99 -15.98
CA SER A 93 -4.68 7.23 -15.98
C SER A 93 -6.16 6.93 -16.07
N TYR A 94 -6.96 7.68 -15.32
CA TYR A 94 -8.39 7.47 -15.14
C TYR A 94 -9.17 8.76 -15.39
N ASP A 95 -10.44 8.62 -15.70
CA ASP A 95 -11.35 9.74 -15.97
C ASP A 95 -12.04 10.24 -14.70
N THR A 96 -12.31 9.34 -13.75
CA THR A 96 -13.03 9.66 -12.51
C THR A 96 -12.19 9.39 -11.26
N ALA A 97 -12.53 10.09 -10.17
CA ALA A 97 -11.90 9.87 -8.86
C ALA A 97 -12.16 8.44 -8.37
N GLU A 98 -13.38 7.94 -8.56
CA GLU A 98 -13.79 6.60 -8.14
C GLU A 98 -12.97 5.49 -8.80
N GLU A 99 -12.72 5.59 -10.12
CA GLU A 99 -11.86 4.64 -10.83
C GLU A 99 -10.42 4.68 -10.31
N ALA A 100 -9.88 5.88 -10.11
CA ALA A 100 -8.53 6.06 -9.60
C ALA A 100 -8.37 5.50 -8.18
N ILE A 101 -9.33 5.79 -7.29
CA ILE A 101 -9.37 5.24 -5.93
C ILE A 101 -9.55 3.72 -5.97
N GLY A 102 -10.38 3.20 -6.89
CA GLY A 102 -10.54 1.76 -7.12
C GLY A 102 -9.21 1.07 -7.43
N ALA A 103 -8.35 1.71 -8.22
CA ALA A 103 -7.00 1.22 -8.50
C ALA A 103 -6.06 1.27 -7.29
N VAL A 104 -6.19 2.29 -6.43
CA VAL A 104 -5.43 2.39 -5.16
C VAL A 104 -5.86 1.27 -4.20
N ARG A 105 -7.18 1.04 -4.09
CA ARG A 105 -7.79 0.01 -3.23
C ARG A 105 -7.39 -1.40 -3.65
N ARG A 106 -7.19 -1.64 -4.94
CA ARG A 106 -6.94 -2.98 -5.50
C ARG A 106 -5.45 -3.36 -5.45
N ILE A 107 -5.19 -4.58 -4.99
CA ILE A 107 -3.89 -5.26 -5.02
C ILE A 107 -4.07 -6.56 -5.78
N VAL A 108 -3.24 -6.79 -6.80
CA VAL A 108 -3.29 -7.99 -7.65
C VAL A 108 -1.88 -8.54 -7.80
N GLN A 109 -1.71 -9.84 -7.51
CA GLN A 109 -0.46 -10.58 -7.70
C GLN A 109 0.79 -9.82 -7.21
N TRP A 110 0.69 -9.18 -6.05
CA TRP A 110 1.82 -8.47 -5.47
C TRP A 110 2.75 -9.48 -4.80
N ARG A 111 3.98 -9.61 -5.30
CA ARG A 111 5.02 -10.46 -4.68
C ARG A 111 5.42 -9.89 -3.33
N ILE A 112 5.21 -10.65 -2.26
CA ILE A 112 5.48 -10.23 -0.87
C ILE A 112 6.64 -10.97 -0.20
N ALA A 113 7.01 -12.16 -0.69
CA ALA A 113 8.14 -12.94 -0.18
C ALA A 113 8.63 -13.96 -1.22
N ASN A 114 9.76 -14.61 -0.95
CA ASN A 114 10.16 -15.79 -1.73
C ASN A 114 9.42 -17.03 -1.23
N ALA A 115 9.24 -18.01 -2.10
CA ALA A 115 8.63 -19.29 -1.73
C ALA A 115 9.45 -20.07 -0.69
N ALA A 116 10.75 -19.80 -0.57
CA ALA A 116 11.66 -20.40 0.41
C ALA A 116 11.48 -19.82 1.82
N ASP A 117 10.93 -18.60 1.94
CA ASP A 117 10.69 -17.94 3.24
C ASP A 117 9.42 -18.48 3.92
N TYR A 118 8.56 -19.19 3.17
CA TYR A 118 7.39 -19.87 3.68
C TYR A 118 7.75 -21.23 4.26
N ASN A 119 7.41 -21.45 5.54
CA ASN A 119 7.61 -22.71 6.22
C ASN A 119 6.28 -23.20 6.83
N PRO A 120 5.67 -24.27 6.30
CA PRO A 120 4.38 -24.78 6.77
C PRO A 120 4.43 -25.39 8.17
N ASP A 121 5.60 -25.88 8.61
CA ASP A 121 5.79 -26.47 9.94
C ASP A 121 5.99 -25.41 11.03
N ALA A 122 6.24 -24.16 10.62
CA ALA A 122 6.45 -23.05 11.52
C ALA A 122 5.18 -22.21 11.69
N LYS A 123 4.98 -21.69 12.89
CA LYS A 123 3.93 -20.70 13.15
C LYS A 123 4.33 -19.35 12.55
N GLN A 124 3.94 -19.13 11.30
CA GLN A 124 4.17 -17.87 10.59
C GLN A 124 2.93 -16.97 10.65
N THR A 125 3.18 -15.68 10.85
CA THR A 125 2.15 -14.63 10.94
C THR A 125 2.48 -13.55 9.93
N ILE A 126 1.45 -13.11 9.21
CA ILE A 126 1.51 -11.97 8.28
C ILE A 126 0.84 -10.75 8.91
N SER A 127 1.56 -9.63 8.93
CA SER A 127 1.07 -8.33 9.35
C SER A 127 1.03 -7.42 8.13
N ILE A 128 -0.10 -6.76 7.91
CA ILE A 128 -0.33 -5.89 6.77
C ILE A 128 -0.74 -4.53 7.28
N ASN A 129 -0.06 -3.49 6.83
CA ASN A 129 -0.34 -2.12 7.20
C ASN A 129 -0.48 -1.28 5.94
N PHE A 130 -1.69 -0.77 5.70
CA PHE A 130 -1.98 0.21 4.65
C PHE A 130 -2.22 1.56 5.30
N ARG A 131 -1.58 2.61 4.81
CA ARG A 131 -1.74 3.97 5.35
C ARG A 131 -1.53 5.05 4.31
N LEU A 132 -2.14 6.20 4.54
CA LEU A 132 -1.77 7.45 3.88
C LEU A 132 -0.46 7.98 4.50
N ASP A 133 0.57 8.19 3.68
CA ASP A 133 1.86 8.70 4.12
C ASP A 133 1.89 10.23 4.10
N LEU A 134 1.50 10.82 5.24
CA LEU A 134 1.46 12.26 5.43
C LEU A 134 2.85 12.92 5.40
N LYS A 135 3.93 12.15 5.60
CA LYS A 135 5.31 12.68 5.61
C LYS A 135 5.73 13.26 4.26
N GLN A 136 5.12 12.78 3.17
CA GLN A 136 5.41 13.23 1.80
C GLN A 136 4.52 14.41 1.37
N LEU A 137 3.58 14.84 2.21
CA LEU A 137 2.77 16.03 1.92
C LEU A 137 3.61 17.31 2.13
N PRO A 138 3.28 18.41 1.43
CA PRO A 138 3.82 19.73 1.73
C PRO A 138 3.67 20.07 3.22
N ARG A 139 4.72 20.61 3.84
CA ARG A 139 4.74 20.96 5.28
C ARG A 139 3.51 21.75 5.78
N PRO A 140 2.96 22.73 5.02
CA PRO A 140 1.75 23.45 5.47
C PRO A 140 0.55 22.53 5.69
N LEU A 141 0.39 21.48 4.88
CA LEU A 141 -0.70 20.52 4.99
C LEU A 141 -0.48 19.50 6.10
N GLN A 142 0.78 19.19 6.43
CA GLN A 142 1.11 18.29 7.54
C GLN A 142 0.56 18.84 8.87
N ILE A 143 0.59 20.17 9.06
CA ILE A 143 0.08 20.83 10.27
C ILE A 143 -1.45 20.73 10.35
N GLY A 144 -2.15 20.92 9.21
CA GLY A 144 -3.60 20.78 9.14
C GLY A 144 -4.07 19.33 9.29
N ALA A 145 -3.30 18.36 8.78
CA ALA A 145 -3.60 16.94 8.84
C ALA A 145 -3.35 16.32 10.23
N ALA A 146 -2.42 16.87 11.04
CA ALA A 146 -2.00 16.30 12.33
C ALA A 146 -3.11 16.27 13.42
N GLY A 147 -4.26 16.89 13.18
CA GLY A 147 -5.41 16.88 14.10
C GLY A 147 -6.76 16.55 13.45
N GLN A 148 -6.81 16.25 12.15
CA GLN A 148 -8.05 15.98 11.43
C GLN A 148 -8.19 14.49 11.11
N SER A 149 -9.30 13.87 11.55
CA SER A 149 -9.64 12.48 11.24
C SER A 149 -9.75 12.21 9.74
N ASP A 150 -10.07 13.24 8.94
CA ASP A 150 -10.22 13.16 7.48
C ASP A 150 -8.91 12.83 6.75
N TRP A 151 -7.77 12.97 7.42
CA TRP A 151 -6.45 12.61 6.88
C TRP A 151 -5.93 11.27 7.42
N ASN A 152 -6.72 10.59 8.25
CA ASN A 152 -6.35 9.31 8.84
C ASN A 152 -6.97 8.14 8.06
N ILE A 153 -6.39 7.82 6.91
CA ILE A 153 -6.70 6.59 6.19
C ILE A 153 -5.67 5.55 6.59
N GLY A 154 -6.15 4.49 7.24
CA GLY A 154 -5.32 3.38 7.66
C GLY A 154 -6.10 2.07 7.74
N PHE A 155 -5.41 0.98 7.46
CA PHE A 155 -5.89 -0.37 7.70
C PHE A 155 -4.72 -1.21 8.20
N SER A 156 -4.88 -1.84 9.35
CA SER A 156 -3.89 -2.78 9.88
C SER A 156 -4.56 -4.11 10.18
N LYS A 157 -3.95 -5.21 9.72
CA LYS A 157 -4.42 -6.55 9.99
C LYS A 157 -3.24 -7.50 10.19
N THR A 158 -3.30 -8.28 11.26
CA THR A 158 -2.38 -9.37 11.54
C THR A 158 -3.16 -10.68 11.55
N GLN A 159 -2.67 -11.70 10.86
CA GLN A 159 -3.28 -13.02 10.83
C GLN A 159 -2.22 -14.12 10.62
N ARG A 160 -2.58 -15.37 10.89
CA ARG A 160 -1.73 -16.51 10.52
C ARG A 160 -1.56 -16.56 9.00
N LEU A 161 -0.35 -16.95 8.58
CA LEU A 161 -0.03 -17.10 7.17
C LEU A 161 -0.61 -18.42 6.64
N GLU A 162 -1.87 -18.35 6.24
CA GLU A 162 -2.61 -19.45 5.61
C GLU A 162 -2.63 -19.25 4.09
N LEU A 163 -2.13 -20.24 3.34
CA LEU A 163 -2.17 -20.23 1.88
C LEU A 163 -3.51 -20.79 1.40
N THR A 164 -4.08 -20.18 0.36
CA THR A 164 -5.21 -20.81 -0.32
C THR A 164 -4.68 -21.99 -1.15
N PRO A 165 -5.30 -23.18 -1.10
CA PRO A 165 -4.92 -24.31 -1.94
C PRO A 165 -5.12 -24.01 -3.43
#